data_AF-A0A831VMK3-F1
#
_entry.id   AF-A0A831VMK3-F1
#
_cell.length_a   1.000
_cell.length_b   1.000
_cell.length_c   1.000
_cell.angle_alpha   90.00
_cell.angle_beta   90.00
_cell.angle_gamma   90.00
#
_symmetry.space_group_name_H-M   'P 1'
#
loop_
_entity.id
_entity.type
_entity.pdbx_description
1 polymer ?
#
loop_
_entity_poly.entity_id
_entity_poly.type
_entity_poly.pdbx_seq_one_letter_code
_entity_poly.pdbx_strand_id
1 'polypeptide(L)'
;MVSLDLTGMTSREINRKLKELIKTEDEIEVVNTHSVHNFATALIGEGRITIRGSTGFYTGGFLEGPTLVVKGNTGWYTGDNMMSGEIIVEMNTGSNVAPSMLGGTIVVKGNSGSRAGWGMKGGNLIICGNVGRWTGKMTLGGRIIILGKVGEAIGESMYNGVIHVLDEAAEGKLGGNSRIIPIEDKEKAAVEALFKKYGIDQAVDGFRSIVPDVYGRHEYVLFKPTHKKGRQE
;
A
#
# COMPACT_ATOMS: atom_id res chain seq x y z
N MET A 1 -15.90 -21.29 -3.44
CA MET A 1 -14.43 -21.25 -3.47
C MET A 1 -13.92 -22.09 -4.63
N VAL A 2 -13.41 -21.45 -5.68
CA VAL A 2 -12.78 -22.12 -6.83
C VAL A 2 -11.26 -22.13 -6.66
N SER A 3 -10.56 -23.14 -7.18
CA SER A 3 -9.09 -23.18 -7.16
C SER A 3 -8.51 -22.95 -8.56
N LEU A 4 -7.49 -22.10 -8.64
CA LEU A 4 -6.74 -21.78 -9.86
C LEU A 4 -5.27 -22.17 -9.68
N ASP A 5 -4.84 -23.18 -10.42
CA ASP A 5 -3.44 -23.61 -10.51
C ASP A 5 -2.71 -22.82 -11.60
N LEU A 6 -1.57 -22.19 -11.26
CA LEU A 6 -0.80 -21.37 -12.20
C LEU A 6 0.30 -22.15 -12.95
N THR A 7 0.42 -23.46 -12.75
CA THR A 7 1.46 -24.28 -13.37
C THR A 7 1.42 -24.16 -14.89
N GLY A 8 2.53 -23.72 -15.49
CA GLY A 8 2.66 -23.54 -16.94
C GLY A 8 1.89 -22.34 -17.52
N MET A 9 1.25 -21.52 -16.69
CA MET A 9 0.53 -20.33 -17.14
C MET A 9 1.45 -19.11 -17.22
N THR A 10 1.25 -18.28 -18.23
CA THR A 10 1.88 -16.96 -18.32
C THR A 10 1.11 -15.92 -17.51
N SER A 11 1.76 -14.83 -17.07
CA SER A 11 1.09 -13.74 -16.36
C SER A 11 -0.15 -13.20 -17.09
N ARG A 12 -0.15 -13.16 -18.42
CA ARG A 12 -1.31 -12.70 -19.21
C ARG A 12 -2.50 -13.64 -19.09
N GLU A 13 -2.26 -14.95 -19.19
CA GLU A 13 -3.31 -15.96 -19.06
C GLU A 13 -3.90 -15.96 -17.65
N ILE A 14 -3.05 -15.83 -16.64
CA ILE A 14 -3.45 -15.75 -15.24
C ILE A 14 -4.37 -14.55 -15.02
N ASN A 15 -3.96 -13.35 -15.43
CA ASN A 15 -4.78 -12.15 -15.26
C ASN A 15 -6.10 -12.22 -16.04
N ARG A 16 -6.09 -12.77 -17.26
CA ARG A 16 -7.33 -12.98 -18.02
C ARG A 16 -8.26 -13.94 -17.27
N LYS A 17 -7.73 -15.04 -16.73
CA LYS A 17 -8.54 -16.02 -16.00
C LYS A 17 -9.10 -15.43 -14.71
N LEU A 18 -8.30 -14.70 -13.94
CA LEU A 18 -8.76 -13.99 -12.74
C LEU A 18 -9.88 -13.00 -13.04
N LYS A 19 -9.77 -12.23 -14.14
CA LYS A 19 -10.82 -11.30 -14.58
C LYS A 19 -12.15 -11.98 -14.90
N GLU A 20 -12.14 -13.21 -15.41
CA GLU A 20 -13.37 -13.95 -15.64
C GLU A 20 -13.91 -14.57 -14.34
N LEU A 21 -13.04 -15.17 -13.53
CA LEU A 21 -13.44 -15.82 -12.28
C LEU A 21 -14.04 -14.82 -11.29
N ILE A 22 -13.47 -13.63 -11.15
CA ILE A 22 -13.95 -12.64 -10.17
C ILE A 22 -15.34 -12.08 -10.47
N LYS A 23 -15.86 -12.30 -11.70
CA LYS A 23 -17.24 -11.91 -12.04
C LYS A 23 -18.28 -12.89 -11.50
N THR A 24 -17.87 -14.13 -11.22
CA THR A 24 -18.77 -15.22 -10.86
C THR A 24 -18.46 -15.86 -9.51
N GLU A 25 -17.24 -15.66 -9.00
CA GLU A 25 -16.74 -16.28 -7.79
C GLU A 25 -16.37 -15.22 -6.75
N ASP A 26 -17.00 -15.29 -5.57
CA ASP A 26 -16.65 -14.42 -4.43
C ASP A 26 -15.33 -14.82 -3.76
N GLU A 27 -14.92 -16.09 -3.90
CA GLU A 27 -13.72 -16.64 -3.29
C GLU A 27 -12.92 -17.50 -4.28
N ILE A 28 -11.66 -17.12 -4.50
CA ILE A 28 -10.72 -17.80 -5.39
C ILE A 28 -9.47 -18.16 -4.60
N GLU A 29 -9.08 -19.43 -4.62
CA GLU A 29 -7.78 -19.89 -4.13
C GLU A 29 -6.81 -20.03 -5.31
N VAL A 30 -5.57 -19.58 -5.13
CA VAL A 30 -4.52 -19.65 -6.15
C VAL A 30 -3.34 -20.45 -5.61
N VAL A 31 -2.91 -21.47 -6.35
CA VAL A 31 -1.83 -22.39 -5.96
C VAL A 31 -0.72 -22.42 -7.03
N ASN A 32 0.44 -22.99 -6.67
CA ASN A 32 1.59 -23.15 -7.58
C ASN A 32 1.99 -21.82 -8.23
N THR A 33 2.16 -20.79 -7.41
CA THR A 33 2.29 -19.41 -7.89
C THR A 33 3.62 -19.11 -8.58
N HIS A 34 4.66 -19.89 -8.28
CA HIS A 34 6.02 -19.76 -8.83
C HIS A 34 6.56 -18.31 -8.83
N SER A 35 6.19 -17.51 -7.83
CA SER A 35 6.58 -16.09 -7.71
C SER A 35 6.27 -15.26 -8.97
N VAL A 36 5.17 -15.56 -9.66
CA VAL A 36 4.81 -14.92 -10.93
C VAL A 36 4.69 -13.40 -10.81
N HIS A 37 5.28 -12.69 -11.77
CA HIS A 37 5.21 -11.24 -11.86
C HIS A 37 3.88 -10.77 -12.44
N ASN A 38 3.53 -9.52 -12.19
CA ASN A 38 2.31 -8.86 -12.66
C ASN A 38 1.05 -9.63 -12.27
N PHE A 39 1.01 -10.20 -11.06
CA PHE A 39 -0.16 -10.95 -10.60
C PHE A 39 -1.30 -9.99 -10.23
N ALA A 40 -2.52 -10.29 -10.68
CA ALA A 40 -3.73 -9.48 -10.41
C ALA A 40 -3.58 -7.99 -10.76
N THR A 41 -2.81 -7.67 -11.81
CA THR A 41 -2.66 -6.30 -12.30
C THR A 41 -3.91 -5.86 -13.07
N ALA A 42 -4.40 -4.65 -12.78
CA ALA A 42 -5.62 -4.07 -13.35
C ALA A 42 -6.82 -5.02 -13.22
N LEU A 43 -6.92 -5.68 -12.06
CA LEU A 43 -8.07 -6.49 -11.69
C LEU A 43 -9.10 -5.59 -11.01
N ILE A 44 -10.32 -5.61 -11.54
CA ILE A 44 -11.44 -4.78 -11.10
C ILE A 44 -12.58 -5.73 -10.72
N GLY A 45 -13.21 -5.50 -9.57
CA GLY A 45 -14.34 -6.30 -9.11
C GLY A 45 -14.44 -6.36 -7.59
N GLU A 46 -15.22 -7.31 -7.10
CA GLU A 46 -15.36 -7.59 -5.67
C GLU A 46 -15.00 -9.07 -5.42
N GLY A 47 -14.72 -9.41 -4.17
CA GLY A 47 -14.35 -10.78 -3.79
C GLY A 47 -12.93 -10.92 -3.26
N ARG A 48 -12.61 -12.14 -2.84
CA ARG A 48 -11.40 -12.47 -2.09
C ARG A 48 -10.57 -13.53 -2.83
N ILE A 49 -9.33 -13.18 -3.12
CA ILE A 49 -8.36 -14.08 -3.75
C ILE A 49 -7.30 -14.43 -2.71
N THR A 50 -7.22 -15.71 -2.35
CA THR A 50 -6.19 -16.24 -1.42
C THR A 50 -5.09 -16.93 -2.21
N ILE A 51 -3.87 -16.41 -2.11
CA ILE A 51 -2.70 -16.86 -2.85
C ILE A 51 -1.83 -17.71 -1.94
N ARG A 52 -1.81 -19.03 -2.18
CA ARG A 52 -1.02 -20.04 -1.45
C ARG A 52 0.42 -20.06 -1.96
N GLY A 53 1.17 -19.02 -1.63
CA GLY A 53 2.58 -18.90 -2.00
C GLY A 53 3.02 -17.45 -2.11
N SER A 54 4.17 -17.24 -2.74
CA SER A 54 4.71 -15.91 -3.02
C SER A 54 4.32 -15.45 -4.43
N THR A 55 4.25 -14.15 -4.64
CA THR A 55 4.11 -13.53 -5.97
C THR A 55 5.30 -12.62 -6.25
N GLY A 56 5.45 -12.21 -7.52
CA GLY A 56 6.57 -11.40 -7.98
C GLY A 56 6.29 -9.91 -7.97
N PHE A 57 7.01 -9.22 -8.85
CA PHE A 57 6.92 -7.76 -9.05
C PHE A 57 5.52 -7.33 -9.49
N TYR A 58 5.11 -6.11 -9.14
CA TYR A 58 3.84 -5.50 -9.55
C TYR A 58 2.58 -6.29 -9.14
N THR A 59 2.65 -7.03 -8.03
CA THR A 59 1.48 -7.72 -7.48
C THR A 59 0.39 -6.71 -7.13
N GLY A 60 -0.82 -6.88 -7.68
CA GLY A 60 -1.95 -6.00 -7.42
C GLY A 60 -1.78 -4.57 -7.92
N GLY A 61 -0.93 -4.34 -8.94
CA GLY A 61 -0.82 -3.02 -9.56
C GLY A 61 -2.15 -2.61 -10.20
N PHE A 62 -2.60 -1.37 -10.04
CA PHE A 62 -3.88 -0.85 -10.52
C PHE A 62 -5.10 -1.64 -10.02
N LEU A 63 -5.01 -2.28 -8.85
CA LEU A 63 -6.13 -3.00 -8.25
C LEU A 63 -7.28 -2.03 -7.88
N GLU A 64 -8.51 -2.43 -8.19
CA GLU A 64 -9.72 -1.64 -7.91
C GLU A 64 -10.83 -2.54 -7.38
N GLY A 65 -10.86 -2.72 -6.06
CA GLY A 65 -11.97 -3.34 -5.33
C GLY A 65 -11.63 -4.66 -4.62
N PRO A 66 -11.00 -5.66 -5.26
CA PRO A 66 -10.83 -6.97 -4.65
C PRO A 66 -9.92 -6.99 -3.42
N THR A 67 -10.02 -8.07 -2.64
CA THR A 67 -9.07 -8.39 -1.58
C THR A 67 -8.10 -9.49 -2.03
N LEU A 68 -6.80 -9.18 -2.06
CA LEU A 68 -5.73 -10.15 -2.29
C LEU A 68 -5.09 -10.54 -0.96
N VAL A 69 -5.02 -11.84 -0.65
CA VAL A 69 -4.32 -12.36 0.54
C VAL A 69 -3.18 -13.27 0.13
N VAL A 70 -1.96 -12.74 0.18
CA VAL A 70 -0.73 -13.45 -0.18
C VAL A 70 -0.15 -14.11 1.07
N LYS A 71 -0.17 -15.45 1.11
CA LYS A 71 0.37 -16.25 2.22
C LYS A 71 1.90 -16.22 2.29
N GLY A 72 2.58 -15.89 1.18
CA GLY A 72 4.03 -15.76 1.09
C GLY A 72 4.50 -14.31 1.02
N ASN A 73 5.60 -14.09 0.28
CA ASN A 73 6.17 -12.77 0.02
C ASN A 73 5.61 -12.18 -1.29
N THR A 74 5.76 -10.88 -1.45
CA THR A 74 5.57 -10.21 -2.75
C THR A 74 6.84 -9.49 -3.20
N GLY A 75 6.95 -9.26 -4.50
CA GLY A 75 8.08 -8.55 -5.09
C GLY A 75 7.98 -7.02 -4.98
N TRP A 76 8.85 -6.35 -5.74
CA TRP A 76 8.89 -4.88 -5.82
C TRP A 76 7.61 -4.33 -6.46
N TYR A 77 7.23 -3.09 -6.15
CA TYR A 77 6.06 -2.42 -6.76
C TYR A 77 4.70 -3.08 -6.44
N THR A 78 4.59 -3.77 -5.30
CA THR A 78 3.30 -4.32 -4.84
C THR A 78 2.31 -3.17 -4.60
N GLY A 79 1.13 -3.25 -5.22
CA GLY A 79 0.09 -2.21 -5.10
C GLY A 79 0.39 -0.90 -5.83
N ASP A 80 1.21 -0.92 -6.88
CA ASP A 80 1.48 0.25 -7.72
C ASP A 80 0.19 0.84 -8.29
N ASN A 81 -0.03 2.15 -8.09
CA ASN A 81 -1.24 2.85 -8.53
C ASN A 81 -2.56 2.17 -8.09
N MET A 82 -2.57 1.47 -6.96
CA MET A 82 -3.79 0.86 -6.42
C MET A 82 -4.86 1.92 -6.11
N MET A 83 -6.09 1.68 -6.57
CA MET A 83 -7.20 2.63 -6.52
C MET A 83 -8.12 2.37 -5.32
N SER A 84 -8.44 1.09 -5.07
CA SER A 84 -9.30 0.64 -3.98
C SER A 84 -9.10 -0.87 -3.74
N GLY A 85 -9.74 -1.42 -2.71
CA GLY A 85 -9.59 -2.83 -2.32
C GLY A 85 -8.51 -3.03 -1.27
N GLU A 86 -8.05 -4.28 -1.13
CA GLU A 86 -7.11 -4.68 -0.08
C GLU A 86 -6.02 -5.62 -0.57
N ILE A 87 -4.79 -5.44 -0.09
CA ILE A 87 -3.69 -6.39 -0.29
C ILE A 87 -3.09 -6.73 1.07
N ILE A 88 -3.17 -7.99 1.47
CA ILE A 88 -2.63 -8.50 2.73
C ILE A 88 -1.50 -9.46 2.40
N VAL A 89 -0.28 -9.12 2.81
CA VAL A 89 0.93 -9.93 2.64
C VAL A 89 1.34 -10.48 4.00
N GLU A 90 1.30 -11.80 4.16
CA GLU A 90 1.60 -12.46 5.45
C GLU A 90 3.10 -12.51 5.76
N MET A 91 3.97 -12.35 4.75
CA MET A 91 5.41 -12.25 4.93
C MET A 91 5.91 -10.85 4.51
N ASN A 92 6.99 -10.78 3.72
CA ASN A 92 7.67 -9.55 3.37
C ASN A 92 7.29 -9.06 1.97
N THR A 93 7.51 -7.77 1.74
CA THR A 93 7.45 -7.17 0.40
C THR A 93 8.82 -6.68 -0.05
N GLY A 94 8.98 -6.55 -1.36
CA GLY A 94 10.10 -5.87 -1.99
C GLY A 94 10.21 -4.37 -1.67
N SER A 95 11.10 -3.69 -2.38
CA SER A 95 11.14 -2.22 -2.36
C SER A 95 9.94 -1.64 -3.13
N ASN A 96 9.62 -0.37 -2.88
CA ASN A 96 8.54 0.34 -3.56
C ASN A 96 7.17 -0.35 -3.38
N VAL A 97 6.77 -0.75 -2.18
CA VAL A 97 5.36 -1.11 -1.92
C VAL A 97 4.48 0.14 -1.92
N ALA A 98 3.24 0.04 -2.41
CA ALA A 98 2.27 1.13 -2.55
C ALA A 98 2.73 2.42 -3.28
N PRO A 99 3.53 2.33 -4.37
CA PRO A 99 3.96 3.54 -5.06
C PRO A 99 2.75 4.18 -5.74
N SER A 100 2.61 5.50 -5.58
CA SER A 100 1.53 6.29 -6.19
C SER A 100 0.10 5.82 -5.88
N MET A 101 -0.08 4.97 -4.85
CA MET A 101 -1.39 4.46 -4.41
C MET A 101 -2.37 5.60 -4.13
N LEU A 102 -3.60 5.48 -4.63
CA LEU A 102 -4.65 6.49 -4.53
C LEU A 102 -5.66 6.16 -3.43
N GLY A 103 -5.90 4.88 -3.15
CA GLY A 103 -6.87 4.43 -2.17
C GLY A 103 -6.78 2.92 -1.91
N GLY A 104 -7.61 2.43 -0.98
CA GLY A 104 -7.56 1.05 -0.49
C GLY A 104 -6.63 0.88 0.71
N THR A 105 -6.34 -0.38 1.08
CA THR A 105 -5.42 -0.69 2.18
C THR A 105 -4.45 -1.81 1.82
N ILE A 106 -3.16 -1.60 2.10
CA ILE A 106 -2.13 -2.63 2.00
C ILE A 106 -1.59 -2.93 3.39
N VAL A 107 -1.55 -4.20 3.77
CA VAL A 107 -1.00 -4.68 5.04
C VAL A 107 0.12 -5.66 4.77
N VAL A 108 1.32 -5.35 5.27
CA VAL A 108 2.49 -6.21 5.22
C VAL A 108 2.79 -6.66 6.65
N LYS A 109 2.65 -7.96 6.93
CA LYS A 109 2.91 -8.53 8.27
C LYS A 109 4.41 -8.67 8.56
N GLY A 110 5.25 -8.73 7.55
CA GLY A 110 6.71 -8.69 7.66
C GLY A 110 7.32 -7.32 7.35
N ASN A 111 8.51 -7.35 6.77
CA ASN A 111 9.30 -6.16 6.40
C ASN A 111 9.01 -5.70 4.97
N SER A 112 9.36 -4.46 4.67
CA SER A 112 9.42 -3.93 3.31
C SER A 112 10.79 -3.35 3.01
N GLY A 113 11.18 -3.33 1.73
CA GLY A 113 12.39 -2.67 1.27
C GLY A 113 12.33 -1.14 1.36
N SER A 114 13.21 -0.48 0.60
CA SER A 114 13.24 0.98 0.52
C SER A 114 12.02 1.53 -0.24
N ARG A 115 11.74 2.83 -0.09
CA ARG A 115 10.74 3.56 -0.90
C ARG A 115 9.29 3.08 -0.71
N ALA A 116 8.96 2.52 0.44
CA ALA A 116 7.57 2.18 0.76
C ALA A 116 6.70 3.45 0.73
N GLY A 117 5.53 3.40 0.09
CA GLY A 117 4.61 4.53 -0.03
C GLY A 117 5.13 5.73 -0.84
N TRP A 118 6.09 5.53 -1.75
CA TRP A 118 6.63 6.62 -2.58
C TRP A 118 5.52 7.28 -3.41
N GLY A 119 5.33 8.57 -3.25
CA GLY A 119 4.33 9.32 -4.03
C GLY A 119 2.88 8.95 -3.71
N MET A 120 2.62 8.25 -2.60
CA MET A 120 1.28 7.84 -2.19
C MET A 120 0.37 9.06 -2.06
N LYS A 121 -0.84 8.97 -2.63
CA LYS A 121 -1.84 10.05 -2.73
C LYS A 121 -3.03 9.84 -1.78
N GLY A 122 -3.25 8.60 -1.33
CA GLY A 122 -4.35 8.24 -0.44
C GLY A 122 -4.30 6.76 -0.05
N GLY A 123 -5.26 6.33 0.76
CA GLY A 123 -5.32 4.97 1.30
C GLY A 123 -4.49 4.76 2.57
N ASN A 124 -4.34 3.49 2.97
CA ASN A 124 -3.57 3.08 4.14
C ASN A 124 -2.50 2.05 3.75
N LEU A 125 -1.26 2.27 4.18
CA LEU A 125 -0.18 1.30 4.10
C LEU A 125 0.28 0.96 5.52
N ILE A 126 0.15 -0.31 5.91
CA ILE A 126 0.54 -0.80 7.23
C ILE A 126 1.68 -1.80 7.06
N ILE A 127 2.81 -1.58 7.72
CA ILE A 127 3.98 -2.46 7.69
C ILE A 127 4.33 -2.83 9.13
N CYS A 128 4.15 -4.10 9.48
CA CYS A 128 4.35 -4.60 10.84
C CYS A 128 5.84 -4.85 11.16
N GLY A 129 6.70 -4.93 10.16
CA GLY A 129 8.15 -5.03 10.32
C GLY A 129 8.89 -3.73 10.04
N ASN A 130 10.15 -3.87 9.65
CA ASN A 130 11.05 -2.78 9.32
C ASN A 130 10.84 -2.29 7.88
N VAL A 131 11.25 -1.04 7.63
CA VAL A 131 11.26 -0.42 6.30
C VAL A 131 12.62 0.17 5.95
N GLY A 132 12.93 0.23 4.66
CA GLY A 132 14.16 0.84 4.18
C GLY A 132 14.11 2.37 4.08
N ARG A 133 15.17 2.95 3.50
CA ARG A 133 15.31 4.40 3.26
C ARG A 133 14.21 4.95 2.35
N TRP A 134 13.96 6.25 2.43
CA TRP A 134 12.99 6.98 1.60
C TRP A 134 11.55 6.47 1.69
N THR A 135 11.18 5.88 2.82
CA THR A 135 9.78 5.53 3.08
C THR A 135 8.95 6.82 3.18
N GLY A 136 7.80 6.86 2.53
CA GLY A 136 6.92 8.03 2.45
C GLY A 136 7.52 9.23 1.70
N LYS A 137 8.51 9.00 0.84
CA LYS A 137 9.07 10.08 0.02
C LYS A 137 8.00 10.62 -0.93
N MET A 138 7.86 11.95 -0.99
CA MET A 138 6.88 12.66 -1.82
C MET A 138 5.42 12.25 -1.57
N THR A 139 5.07 11.83 -0.35
CA THR A 139 3.66 11.55 -0.03
C THR A 139 2.79 12.80 -0.22
N LEU A 140 1.71 12.62 -0.97
CA LEU A 140 0.72 13.64 -1.34
C LEU A 140 -0.61 13.45 -0.58
N GLY A 141 -0.73 12.37 0.20
CA GLY A 141 -1.90 12.07 1.01
C GLY A 141 -1.90 10.62 1.51
N GLY A 142 -2.90 10.28 2.33
CA GLY A 142 -3.03 8.96 2.92
C GLY A 142 -2.23 8.77 4.21
N ARG A 143 -2.17 7.52 4.67
CA ARG A 143 -1.57 7.13 5.94
C ARG A 143 -0.61 5.96 5.76
N ILE A 144 0.61 6.11 6.25
CA ILE A 144 1.60 5.03 6.34
C ILE A 144 1.81 4.72 7.82
N ILE A 145 1.75 3.45 8.23
CA ILE A 145 1.92 3.01 9.63
C ILE A 145 3.04 1.98 9.65
N ILE A 146 4.07 2.21 10.46
CA ILE A 146 5.25 1.35 10.55
C ILE A 146 5.47 0.96 12.01
N LEU A 147 5.46 -0.34 12.28
CA LEU A 147 5.66 -0.86 13.65
C LEU A 147 7.13 -1.12 13.97
N GLY A 148 7.95 -1.42 12.97
CA GLY A 148 9.38 -1.68 13.13
C GLY A 148 10.27 -0.45 12.96
N LYS A 149 11.55 -0.72 12.70
CA LYS A 149 12.59 0.30 12.45
C LYS A 149 12.43 0.93 11.08
N VAL A 150 12.77 2.21 11.00
CA VAL A 150 12.77 2.97 9.75
C VAL A 150 14.18 3.24 9.25
N GLY A 151 14.34 3.33 7.93
CA GLY A 151 15.58 3.75 7.28
C GLY A 151 15.68 5.27 7.12
N GLU A 152 16.82 5.71 6.58
CA GLU A 152 17.15 7.13 6.38
C GLU A 152 16.19 7.88 5.45
N ALA A 153 16.07 9.18 5.67
CA ALA A 153 15.26 10.12 4.91
C ALA A 153 13.79 9.68 4.80
N ILE A 154 13.20 9.25 5.92
CA ILE A 154 11.77 8.97 6.01
C ILE A 154 10.98 10.28 5.87
N GLY A 155 9.90 10.28 5.09
CA GLY A 155 9.08 11.47 4.88
C GLY A 155 9.76 12.56 4.02
N GLU A 156 10.82 12.23 3.29
CA GLU A 156 11.51 13.16 2.39
C GLU A 156 10.53 13.83 1.42
N SER A 157 10.50 15.16 1.42
CA SER A 157 9.66 15.97 0.52
C SER A 157 8.16 15.65 0.61
N MET A 158 7.64 15.31 1.78
CA MET A 158 6.19 15.18 2.00
C MET A 158 5.46 16.50 1.69
N TYR A 159 4.28 16.40 1.08
CA TYR A 159 3.39 17.54 0.83
C TYR A 159 2.11 17.47 1.68
N ASN A 160 1.60 16.26 1.91
CA ASN A 160 0.42 15.98 2.73
C ASN A 160 0.44 14.51 3.19
N GLY A 161 -0.56 14.08 3.96
CA GLY A 161 -0.62 12.75 4.57
C GLY A 161 0.17 12.67 5.86
N VAL A 162 0.25 11.46 6.41
CA VAL A 162 0.87 11.20 7.71
C VAL A 162 1.58 9.85 7.73
N ILE A 163 2.74 9.79 8.38
CA ILE A 163 3.47 8.55 8.64
C ILE A 163 3.53 8.33 10.15
N HIS A 164 2.94 7.24 10.64
CA HIS A 164 2.97 6.85 12.04
C HIS A 164 4.10 5.86 12.28
N VAL A 165 4.98 6.15 13.25
CA VAL A 165 6.15 5.32 13.59
C VAL A 165 6.25 5.04 15.08
N LEU A 166 6.71 3.84 15.42
CA LEU A 166 7.13 3.47 16.78
C LEU A 166 8.65 3.60 17.00
N ASP A 167 9.46 3.62 15.94
CA ASP A 167 10.93 3.68 16.04
C ASP A 167 11.40 4.99 16.69
N GLU A 168 11.82 4.93 17.96
CA GLU A 168 12.37 6.06 18.73
C GLU A 168 13.41 6.86 17.96
N ALA A 169 14.27 6.17 17.19
CA ALA A 169 15.34 6.78 16.39
C ALA A 169 14.86 7.45 15.09
N ALA A 170 13.56 7.44 14.77
CA ALA A 170 13.02 8.03 13.55
C ALA A 170 13.32 9.53 13.40
N GLU A 171 13.39 10.28 14.50
CA GLU A 171 13.67 11.72 14.50
C GLU A 171 15.05 12.05 13.90
N GLY A 172 16.06 11.21 14.15
CA GLY A 172 17.39 11.35 13.56
C GLY A 172 17.49 10.92 12.09
N LYS A 173 16.41 10.40 11.51
CA LYS A 173 16.36 9.82 10.16
C LYS A 173 15.40 10.55 9.24
N LEU A 174 14.84 11.69 9.69
CA LEU A 174 13.87 12.46 8.92
C LEU A 174 14.47 12.93 7.59
N GLY A 175 13.64 12.90 6.55
CA GLY A 175 13.93 13.56 5.30
C GLY A 175 13.60 15.05 5.36
N GLY A 176 14.05 15.81 4.37
CA GLY A 176 13.76 17.23 4.25
C GLY A 176 12.26 17.50 4.11
N ASN A 177 11.80 18.67 4.60
CA ASN A 177 10.40 19.10 4.60
C ASN A 177 9.45 18.22 5.41
N SER A 178 9.95 17.61 6.48
CA SER A 178 9.15 16.80 7.40
C SER A 178 9.57 17.04 8.84
N ARG A 179 8.60 16.91 9.74
CA ARG A 179 8.80 17.04 11.19
C ARG A 179 8.02 15.96 11.91
N ILE A 180 8.48 15.62 13.10
CA ILE A 180 7.82 14.67 13.98
C ILE A 180 6.95 15.41 15.01
N ILE A 181 5.77 14.86 15.31
CA ILE A 181 4.85 15.34 16.35
C ILE A 181 4.30 14.16 17.15
N PRO A 182 3.79 14.38 18.37
CA PRO A 182 2.95 13.39 19.04
C PRO A 182 1.76 12.97 18.17
N ILE A 183 1.35 11.72 18.25
CA ILE A 183 0.14 11.27 17.56
C ILE A 183 -1.11 11.93 18.17
N GLU A 184 -1.98 12.46 17.31
CA GLU A 184 -3.24 13.09 17.70
C GLU A 184 -4.33 12.03 17.97
N ASP A 185 -5.30 12.31 18.84
CA ASP A 185 -6.36 11.35 19.21
C ASP A 185 -7.19 10.85 18.03
N LYS A 186 -7.45 11.72 17.04
CA LYS A 186 -8.15 11.33 15.81
C LYS A 186 -7.37 10.28 15.01
N GLU A 187 -6.03 10.38 15.01
CA GLU A 187 -5.15 9.44 14.33
C GLU A 187 -5.04 8.15 15.11
N LYS A 188 -4.97 8.22 16.45
CA LYS A 188 -5.04 7.03 17.32
C LYS A 188 -6.29 6.20 17.02
N ALA A 189 -7.47 6.82 17.03
CA ALA A 189 -8.73 6.13 16.75
C ALA A 189 -8.76 5.50 15.34
N ALA A 190 -8.22 6.18 14.34
CA ALA A 190 -8.12 5.65 12.98
C ALA A 190 -7.16 4.44 12.90
N VAL A 191 -6.00 4.51 13.57
CA VAL A 191 -5.02 3.42 13.63
C VAL A 191 -5.58 2.23 14.41
N GLU A 192 -6.27 2.44 15.52
CA GLU A 192 -6.94 1.38 16.30
C GLU A 192 -8.00 0.64 15.48
N ALA A 193 -8.81 1.37 14.71
CA ALA A 193 -9.81 0.77 13.83
C ALA A 193 -9.15 -0.12 12.76
N LEU A 194 -8.03 0.33 12.18
CA LEU A 194 -7.25 -0.46 11.23
C LEU A 194 -6.64 -1.70 11.90
N PHE A 195 -6.04 -1.56 13.07
CA PHE A 195 -5.43 -2.68 13.80
C PHE A 195 -6.46 -3.73 14.19
N LYS A 196 -7.62 -3.31 14.68
CA LYS A 196 -8.75 -4.21 14.96
C LYS A 196 -9.21 -4.94 13.69
N LYS A 197 -9.38 -4.23 12.57
CA LYS A 197 -9.79 -4.82 11.30
C LYS A 197 -8.80 -5.90 10.80
N TYR A 198 -7.50 -5.64 10.95
CA TYR A 198 -6.44 -6.50 10.42
C TYR A 198 -5.82 -7.46 11.45
N GLY A 199 -6.39 -7.55 12.65
CA GLY A 199 -5.87 -8.40 13.73
C GLY A 199 -4.42 -8.10 14.06
N ILE A 200 -4.09 -6.82 14.26
CA ILE A 200 -2.77 -6.35 14.68
C ILE A 200 -2.86 -6.02 16.16
N ASP A 201 -2.13 -6.76 16.99
CA ASP A 201 -2.07 -6.55 18.43
C ASP A 201 -0.94 -5.57 18.77
N GLN A 202 -1.24 -4.28 18.67
CA GLN A 202 -0.29 -3.20 18.95
C GLN A 202 -1.03 -1.98 19.53
N ALA A 203 -0.56 -1.48 20.66
CA ALA A 203 -1.08 -0.24 21.25
C ALA A 203 -0.70 0.99 20.43
N VAL A 204 -1.56 2.01 20.40
CA VAL A 204 -1.36 3.23 19.58
C VAL A 204 -0.72 4.41 20.31
N ASP A 205 -0.65 4.38 21.64
CA ASP A 205 -0.14 5.52 22.43
C ASP A 205 1.36 5.78 22.25
N GLY A 206 2.13 4.75 21.87
CA GLY A 206 3.57 4.87 21.63
C GLY A 206 3.94 5.50 20.28
N PHE A 207 2.96 5.78 19.42
CA PHE A 207 3.25 6.32 18.09
C PHE A 207 3.59 7.80 18.12
N ARG A 208 4.47 8.16 17.18
CA ARG A 208 4.68 9.55 16.76
C ARG A 208 4.32 9.66 15.28
N SER A 209 3.84 10.84 14.89
CA SER A 209 3.46 11.15 13.53
C SER A 209 4.54 11.99 12.86
N ILE A 210 4.98 11.58 11.68
CA ILE A 210 5.77 12.40 10.78
C ILE A 210 4.79 13.05 9.80
N VAL A 211 4.86 14.38 9.71
CA VAL A 211 3.98 15.23 8.92
C VAL A 211 4.83 16.20 8.10
N PRO A 212 4.34 16.72 6.96
CA PRO A 212 5.06 17.73 6.21
C PRO A 212 5.30 19.00 7.04
N ASP A 213 6.42 19.66 6.77
CA ASP A 213 6.61 21.03 7.24
C ASP A 213 5.67 21.96 6.46
N VAL A 214 4.81 22.67 7.19
CA VAL A 214 3.90 23.66 6.62
C VAL A 214 4.63 25.01 6.57
N TYR A 215 5.53 25.19 5.59
CA TYR A 215 6.05 26.54 5.32
C TYR A 215 4.95 27.33 4.63
N GLY A 216 4.55 28.47 5.21
CA GLY A 216 3.47 29.37 4.75
C GLY A 216 3.70 30.04 3.38
N ARG A 217 4.18 29.30 2.38
CA ARG A 217 4.46 29.74 1.00
C ARG A 217 3.74 28.92 -0.06
N HIS A 218 2.60 28.33 0.27
CA HIS A 218 1.79 27.65 -0.74
C HIS A 218 0.32 28.04 -0.63
N GLU A 219 -0.02 29.21 -1.18
CA GLU A 219 -1.30 29.34 -1.86
C GLU A 219 -1.28 28.40 -3.06
N TYR A 220 -1.71 27.15 -2.86
CA TYR A 220 -1.94 26.26 -3.97
C TYR A 220 -3.19 26.74 -4.70
N VAL A 221 -3.01 27.36 -5.87
CA VAL A 221 -4.10 27.55 -6.81
C VAL A 221 -4.43 26.16 -7.36
N LEU A 222 -5.43 25.51 -6.77
CA LEU A 222 -6.00 24.27 -7.30
C LEU A 222 -6.41 24.51 -8.74
N PHE A 223 -5.67 23.91 -9.67
CA PHE A 223 -6.04 23.89 -11.07
C PHE A 223 -7.44 23.29 -11.20
N LYS A 224 -8.39 24.08 -11.72
CA LYS A 224 -9.77 23.63 -12.00
C LYS A 224 -9.86 23.27 -13.49
N PRO A 225 -9.55 22.02 -13.88
CA PRO A 225 -9.64 21.61 -15.27
C PRO A 225 -11.10 21.74 -15.74
N THR A 226 -11.35 22.60 -16.72
CA THR A 226 -12.60 22.58 -17.46
C THR A 226 -12.52 21.46 -18.48
N HIS A 227 -13.13 20.31 -18.19
CA HIS A 227 -13.34 19.28 -19.19
C HIS A 227 -14.32 19.80 -20.25
N LYS A 228 -13.81 20.18 -21.43
CA LYS A 228 -14.68 20.25 -22.61
C LYS A 228 -15.05 18.81 -22.95
N LYS A 229 -16.33 18.43 -22.80
CA LYS A 229 -16.84 17.19 -23.37
C LYS A 229 -16.45 17.20 -24.85
N GLY A 230 -15.67 16.19 -25.28
CA GLY A 230 -15.37 15.99 -26.69
C GLY A 230 -16.67 15.96 -27.49
N ARG A 231 -16.67 16.55 -28.68
CA ARG A 231 -17.80 16.46 -29.61
C ARG A 231 -18.15 14.98 -29.78
N GLN A 232 -19.41 14.64 -29.50
CA GLN A 232 -19.99 13.42 -30.02
C GLN A 232 -20.17 13.65 -31.52
N GLU A 233 -19.30 13.05 -32.32
CA GLU A 233 -19.52 12.76 -33.73
C GLU A 233 -19.28 11.25 -33.93
#